data_AF-A0A923YAT2-F1
#
_entry.id   AF-A0A923YAT2-F1
#
_cell.length_a   1.000
_cell.length_b   1.000
_cell.length_c   1.000
_cell.angle_alpha   90.00
_cell.angle_beta   90.00
_cell.angle_gamma   90.00
#
_symmetry.space_group_name_H-M   'P 1'
#
loop_
_entity.id
_entity.type
_entity.pdbx_description
1 polymer ?
#
loop_
_entity_poly.entity_id
_entity_poly.type
_entity_poly.pdbx_seq_one_letter_code
_entity_poly.pdbx_strand_id
1 'polypeptide(L)'
;GSFGPDQRESSADFFPGEYTRDHVMARTGSAKLGTQAIVDGLRSGNSFVANGQLIDRLAFVACVSYPGPGARSNASVEAAAATAAANNTHINIAGCATMGEKLVVRPGAEIVVSVVVRDPVGTNNAPYSFANPSLKQIGITQPLNAPLLDHIDVIGGKVSGYASPGNLAAYAGLIGSPAASNASAAIAKVFNSATWTALADGTRKMTYRIPAISASQYVRLRGTNLPAATPFETDASGSPLLDFGSQGKIPCLDALCPAHMTVVSGVKFASLDVAAWSDLWFYSNPIFVEVQGSTVVAGVK
;
A
#
# COMPACT_ATOMS: atom_id res chain seq x y z
N GLY A 1 -1.15 6.33 -23.48
CA GLY A 1 -0.34 7.49 -23.04
C GLY A 1 -0.54 8.72 -23.92
N SER A 2 0.18 9.81 -23.62
CA SER A 2 0.14 11.10 -24.34
C SER A 2 0.83 11.06 -25.73
N PHE A 3 1.32 9.90 -26.13
CA PHE A 3 2.05 9.68 -27.37
C PHE A 3 1.10 9.43 -28.54
N GLY A 4 1.57 9.74 -29.76
CA GLY A 4 0.80 9.46 -30.97
C GLY A 4 0.52 7.95 -31.14
N PRO A 5 -0.54 7.55 -31.84
CA PRO A 5 -0.93 6.14 -31.99
C PRO A 5 0.14 5.27 -32.67
N ASP A 6 1.04 5.87 -33.45
CA ASP A 6 2.13 5.16 -34.16
C ASP A 6 3.39 4.98 -33.30
N GLN A 7 3.44 5.54 -32.09
CA GLN A 7 4.59 5.46 -31.19
C GLN A 7 4.46 4.23 -30.29
N ARG A 8 5.52 3.41 -30.20
CA ARG A 8 5.54 2.17 -29.40
C ARG A 8 5.24 2.44 -27.92
N GLU A 9 5.68 3.61 -27.45
CA GLU A 9 5.49 4.13 -26.09
C GLU A 9 4.02 4.33 -25.75
N SER A 10 3.13 4.52 -26.74
CA SER A 10 1.70 4.71 -26.49
C SER A 10 1.04 3.52 -25.78
N SER A 11 1.57 2.32 -26.00
CA SER A 11 1.14 1.04 -25.40
C SER A 11 1.89 0.65 -24.12
N ALA A 12 2.93 1.40 -23.77
CA ALA A 12 3.74 1.21 -22.55
C ALA A 12 3.50 2.30 -21.49
N ASP A 13 2.69 3.32 -21.83
CA ASP A 13 2.54 4.54 -21.05
C ASP A 13 1.08 4.87 -20.75
N PHE A 14 0.85 5.48 -19.59
CA PHE A 14 -0.46 5.79 -19.04
C PHE A 14 -0.68 7.30 -18.93
N PHE A 15 -1.91 7.76 -19.10
CA PHE A 15 -2.25 9.14 -18.77
C PHE A 15 -2.07 9.40 -17.26
N PRO A 16 -1.77 10.65 -16.85
CA PRO A 16 -1.69 11.00 -15.44
C PRO A 16 -2.96 10.59 -14.68
N GLY A 17 -2.82 9.75 -13.65
CA GLY A 17 -3.92 9.25 -12.83
C GLY A 17 -4.77 8.13 -13.46
N GLU A 18 -4.41 7.63 -14.65
CA GLU A 18 -5.09 6.50 -15.30
C GLU A 18 -4.79 5.19 -14.56
N TYR A 19 -3.50 4.86 -14.43
CA TYR A 19 -2.99 3.65 -13.78
C TYR A 19 -2.56 3.89 -12.34
N THR A 20 -1.61 4.81 -12.11
CA THR A 20 -1.09 5.11 -10.78
C THR A 20 -1.72 6.39 -10.23
N ARG A 21 -2.23 6.33 -8.99
CA ARG A 21 -2.70 7.51 -8.24
C ARG A 21 -1.98 7.61 -6.91
N ASP A 22 -1.46 8.79 -6.63
CA ASP A 22 -1.03 9.18 -5.28
C ASP A 22 -2.17 9.94 -4.60
N HIS A 23 -2.53 9.49 -3.40
CA HIS A 23 -3.60 10.04 -2.59
C HIS A 23 -3.00 10.76 -1.40
N VAL A 24 -3.16 12.08 -1.33
CA VAL A 24 -2.54 12.93 -0.31
C VAL A 24 -3.62 13.63 0.53
N MET A 25 -3.52 13.52 1.85
CA MET A 25 -4.45 14.17 2.77
C MET A 25 -4.10 15.65 2.99
N ALA A 26 -4.81 16.54 2.28
CA ALA A 26 -4.75 17.98 2.51
C ALA A 26 -5.70 18.39 3.65
N ARG A 27 -5.15 18.82 4.79
CA ARG A 27 -5.92 19.20 5.98
C ARG A 27 -6.34 20.67 5.90
N THR A 28 -7.55 20.92 5.43
CA THR A 28 -8.06 22.30 5.24
C THR A 28 -8.93 22.79 6.40
N GLY A 29 -9.36 21.90 7.31
CA GLY A 29 -10.36 22.23 8.33
C GLY A 29 -11.67 22.68 7.68
N SER A 30 -12.18 23.85 8.05
CA SER A 30 -13.34 24.47 7.40
C SER A 30 -12.99 25.33 6.18
N ALA A 31 -11.70 25.50 5.86
CA ALA A 31 -11.28 26.27 4.71
C ALA A 31 -11.41 25.47 3.40
N LYS A 32 -11.52 26.19 2.28
CA LYS A 32 -11.43 25.58 0.95
C LYS A 32 -10.01 25.06 0.71
N LEU A 33 -9.89 24.06 -0.17
CA LEU A 33 -8.60 23.56 -0.61
C LEU A 33 -7.82 24.67 -1.34
N GLY A 34 -6.63 24.99 -0.81
CA GLY A 34 -5.71 25.94 -1.42
C GLY A 34 -4.32 25.31 -1.59
N THR A 35 -3.46 25.95 -2.38
CA THR A 35 -2.12 25.44 -2.73
C THR A 35 -1.28 25.11 -1.50
N GLN A 36 -1.33 25.94 -0.46
CA GLN A 36 -0.59 25.69 0.78
C GLN A 36 -1.02 24.39 1.46
N ALA A 37 -2.33 24.09 1.50
CA ALA A 37 -2.84 22.85 2.09
C ALA A 37 -2.41 21.60 1.30
N ILE A 38 -2.25 21.72 -0.03
CA ILE A 38 -1.72 20.65 -0.88
C ILE A 38 -0.25 20.40 -0.54
N VAL A 39 0.57 21.46 -0.51
CA VAL A 39 2.00 21.34 -0.19
C VAL A 39 2.21 20.81 1.23
N ASP A 40 1.39 21.25 2.20
CA ASP A 40 1.47 20.76 3.57
C ASP A 40 1.01 19.31 3.69
N GLY A 41 0.02 18.87 2.89
CA GLY A 41 -0.35 17.47 2.77
C GLY A 41 0.79 16.60 2.24
N LEU A 42 1.47 17.06 1.18
CA LEU A 42 2.64 16.37 0.62
C LEU A 42 3.77 16.26 1.66
N ARG A 43 4.03 17.34 2.40
CA ARG A 43 5.03 17.34 3.48
C ARG A 43 4.63 16.49 4.68
N SER A 44 3.34 16.32 4.94
CA SER A 44 2.89 15.54 6.10
C SER A 44 3.11 14.05 5.91
N GLY A 45 3.32 13.57 4.68
CA GLY A 45 3.44 12.15 4.39
C GLY A 45 2.17 11.35 4.68
N ASN A 46 1.01 12.01 4.88
CA ASN A 46 -0.26 11.30 5.01
C ASN A 46 -0.76 10.98 3.61
N SER A 47 -0.12 9.98 3.01
CA SER A 47 -0.34 9.57 1.64
C SER A 47 -0.20 8.08 1.42
N PHE A 48 -0.85 7.61 0.36
CA PHE A 48 -0.71 6.27 -0.16
C PHE A 48 -0.81 6.30 -1.67
N VAL A 49 -0.13 5.37 -2.32
CA VAL A 49 -0.19 5.16 -3.77
C VAL A 49 -0.97 3.89 -4.06
N ALA A 50 -1.81 3.91 -5.10
CA ALA A 50 -2.53 2.74 -5.58
C ALA A 50 -2.44 2.62 -7.10
N ASN A 51 -2.23 1.39 -7.59
CA ASN A 51 -2.27 1.04 -9.00
C ASN A 51 -3.63 0.49 -9.39
N GLY A 52 -4.05 0.80 -10.61
CA GLY A 52 -5.24 0.28 -11.26
C GLY A 52 -6.54 0.44 -10.47
N GLN A 53 -6.62 1.47 -9.62
CA GLN A 53 -7.73 1.71 -8.71
C GLN A 53 -8.04 0.51 -7.79
N LEU A 54 -7.04 -0.30 -7.44
CA LEU A 54 -7.19 -1.43 -6.53
C LEU A 54 -7.81 -1.02 -5.18
N ILE A 55 -7.43 0.17 -4.70
CA ILE A 55 -8.14 0.88 -3.65
C ILE A 55 -8.28 2.35 -4.02
N ASP A 56 -9.30 3.02 -3.50
CA ASP A 56 -9.50 4.46 -3.69
C ASP A 56 -9.72 5.25 -2.39
N ARG A 57 -9.79 4.54 -1.26
CA ARG A 57 -9.84 5.09 0.10
C ARG A 57 -8.96 4.26 1.02
N LEU A 58 -8.26 4.95 1.93
CA LEU A 58 -7.52 4.35 3.03
C LEU A 58 -7.56 5.26 4.25
N ALA A 59 -7.93 4.69 5.39
CA ALA A 59 -7.60 5.22 6.71
C ALA A 59 -6.71 4.21 7.43
N PHE A 60 -5.51 4.66 7.79
CA PHE A 60 -4.54 3.87 8.54
C PHE A 60 -4.20 4.60 9.83
N VAL A 61 -4.46 3.94 10.95
CA VAL A 61 -4.45 4.56 12.28
C VAL A 61 -3.73 3.66 13.26
N ALA A 62 -2.83 4.24 14.05
CA ALA A 62 -2.24 3.59 15.22
C ALA A 62 -2.57 4.40 16.47
N CYS A 63 -3.11 3.75 17.50
CA CYS A 63 -3.47 4.36 18.76
C CYS A 63 -2.80 3.65 19.93
N VAL A 64 -2.21 4.41 20.85
CA VAL A 64 -1.65 3.83 22.08
C VAL A 64 -2.77 3.34 23.00
N SER A 65 -2.55 2.22 23.66
CA SER A 65 -3.42 1.67 24.69
C SER A 65 -2.57 1.28 25.90
N TYR A 66 -3.04 1.66 27.09
CA TYR A 66 -2.47 1.24 28.36
C TYR A 66 -3.50 0.40 29.11
N PRO A 67 -3.09 -0.65 29.85
CA PRO A 67 -4.00 -1.39 30.71
C PRO A 67 -4.72 -0.48 31.70
N GLY A 68 -6.00 -0.76 31.94
CA GLY A 68 -6.85 -0.03 32.88
C GLY A 68 -8.16 0.45 32.27
N PRO A 69 -8.97 1.23 33.01
CA PRO A 69 -10.32 1.64 32.59
C PRO A 69 -10.36 2.47 31.30
N GLY A 70 -9.25 3.10 30.91
CA GLY A 70 -9.10 3.87 29.68
C GLY A 70 -8.44 3.10 28.51
N ALA A 71 -8.28 1.78 28.62
CA ALA A 71 -7.70 0.96 27.57
C ALA A 71 -8.53 1.07 26.29
N ARG A 72 -7.85 1.27 25.15
CA ARG A 72 -8.55 1.36 23.87
C ARG A 72 -8.92 -0.02 23.38
N SER A 73 -10.19 -0.19 23.03
CA SER A 73 -10.68 -1.40 22.38
C SER A 73 -10.37 -1.40 20.87
N ASN A 74 -10.37 -2.58 20.25
CA ASN A 74 -10.25 -2.69 18.80
C ASN A 74 -11.41 -1.94 18.11
N ALA A 75 -12.63 -2.16 18.60
CA ALA A 75 -13.84 -1.56 18.06
C ALA A 75 -13.78 -0.01 18.08
N SER A 76 -13.26 0.60 19.14
CA SER A 76 -13.17 2.07 19.22
C SER A 76 -12.20 2.66 18.19
N VAL A 77 -11.07 1.99 17.94
CA VAL A 77 -10.09 2.48 16.96
C VAL A 77 -10.56 2.19 15.54
N GLU A 78 -11.21 1.05 15.31
CA GLU A 78 -11.83 0.72 14.03
C GLU A 78 -12.97 1.69 13.67
N ALA A 79 -13.82 2.06 14.63
CA ALA A 79 -14.88 3.02 14.40
C ALA A 79 -14.33 4.41 14.00
N ALA A 80 -13.24 4.84 14.63
CA ALA A 80 -12.57 6.08 14.28
C ALA A 80 -11.96 6.02 12.86
N ALA A 81 -11.26 4.93 12.53
CA ALA A 81 -10.70 4.72 11.19
C ALA A 81 -11.79 4.61 10.11
N ALA A 82 -12.90 3.94 10.41
CA ALA A 82 -14.04 3.81 9.49
C ALA A 82 -14.69 5.18 9.22
N THR A 83 -14.87 6.00 10.26
CA THR A 83 -15.39 7.37 10.11
C THR A 83 -14.46 8.23 9.28
N ALA A 84 -13.14 8.10 9.48
CA ALA A 84 -12.13 8.82 8.70
C ALA A 84 -12.14 8.41 7.22
N ALA A 85 -12.21 7.11 6.93
CA ALA A 85 -12.29 6.59 5.56
C ALA A 85 -13.58 7.03 4.85
N ALA A 86 -14.73 6.93 5.53
CA ALA A 86 -16.02 7.30 4.97
C ALA A 86 -16.12 8.80 4.61
N ASN A 87 -15.55 9.66 5.45
CA ASN A 87 -15.60 11.11 5.26
C ASN A 87 -14.39 11.66 4.48
N ASN A 88 -13.44 10.81 4.10
CA ASN A 88 -12.18 11.20 3.48
C ASN A 88 -11.42 12.25 4.32
N THR A 89 -11.33 12.00 5.63
CA THR A 89 -10.66 12.89 6.60
C THR A 89 -9.52 12.17 7.30
N HIS A 90 -8.70 12.93 8.03
CA HIS A 90 -7.77 12.37 9.01
C HIS A 90 -8.45 12.20 10.37
N ILE A 91 -7.81 11.46 11.27
CA ILE A 91 -8.21 11.41 12.67
C ILE A 91 -7.56 12.57 13.43
N ASN A 92 -8.26 13.09 14.44
CA ASN A 92 -7.70 14.00 15.42
C ASN A 92 -8.07 13.51 16.83
N ILE A 93 -7.40 12.44 17.26
CA ILE A 93 -7.66 11.76 18.54
C ILE A 93 -6.33 11.73 19.30
N ALA A 94 -6.32 12.32 20.49
CA ALA A 94 -5.12 12.41 21.33
C ALA A 94 -4.52 11.01 21.58
N GLY A 95 -3.23 10.80 21.34
CA GLY A 95 -2.61 9.47 21.48
C GLY A 95 -2.90 8.51 20.33
N CYS A 96 -3.33 9.02 19.18
CA CYS A 96 -3.33 8.30 17.92
C CYS A 96 -2.49 9.05 16.89
N ALA A 97 -1.99 8.32 15.90
CA ALA A 97 -1.24 8.85 14.76
C ALA A 97 -1.74 8.19 13.47
N THR A 98 -1.56 8.88 12.35
CA THR A 98 -1.83 8.36 11.00
C THR A 98 -0.57 8.37 10.14
N MET A 99 -0.70 8.06 8.85
CA MET A 99 0.41 7.99 7.90
C MET A 99 1.24 9.28 7.92
N GLY A 100 2.56 9.13 7.96
CA GLY A 100 3.50 10.24 8.00
C GLY A 100 3.59 10.96 9.35
N GLU A 101 2.93 10.45 10.39
CA GLU A 101 3.04 10.96 11.77
C GLU A 101 3.78 9.96 12.68
N LYS A 102 4.19 10.44 13.85
CA LYS A 102 4.73 9.60 14.93
C LYS A 102 3.84 9.58 16.16
N LEU A 103 3.77 8.41 16.77
CA LEU A 103 3.13 8.17 18.05
C LEU A 103 4.19 7.97 19.13
N VAL A 104 4.31 8.91 20.06
CA VAL A 104 5.26 8.81 21.19
C VAL A 104 4.62 8.02 22.33
N VAL A 105 5.30 6.98 22.81
CA VAL A 105 4.78 6.07 23.85
C VAL A 105 5.81 5.70 24.91
N ARG A 106 5.33 5.36 26.11
CA ARG A 106 6.15 4.70 27.14
C ARG A 106 6.51 3.26 26.74
N PRO A 107 7.67 2.73 27.15
CA PRO A 107 8.00 1.32 27.00
C PRO A 107 6.91 0.40 27.59
N GLY A 108 6.65 -0.71 26.92
CA GLY A 108 5.61 -1.67 27.30
C GLY A 108 4.20 -1.28 26.86
N ALA A 109 4.02 -0.18 26.14
CA ALA A 109 2.73 0.20 25.60
C ALA A 109 2.20 -0.83 24.59
N GLU A 110 0.87 -0.95 24.52
CA GLU A 110 0.20 -1.69 23.46
C GLU A 110 -0.27 -0.71 22.38
N ILE A 111 -0.11 -1.06 21.11
CA ILE A 111 -0.57 -0.23 19.99
C ILE A 111 -1.71 -0.95 19.27
N VAL A 112 -2.85 -0.29 19.18
CA VAL A 112 -4.00 -0.74 18.38
C VAL A 112 -3.88 -0.14 17.00
N VAL A 113 -3.71 -0.97 16.00
CA VAL A 113 -3.56 -0.59 14.60
C VAL A 113 -4.85 -0.94 13.87
N SER A 114 -5.53 0.04 13.31
CA SER A 114 -6.71 -0.18 12.47
C SER A 114 -6.44 0.27 11.05
N VAL A 115 -6.89 -0.55 10.11
CA VAL A 115 -6.83 -0.30 8.68
C VAL A 115 -8.25 -0.38 8.16
N VAL A 116 -8.66 0.64 7.41
CA VAL A 116 -9.91 0.65 6.65
C VAL A 116 -9.60 1.08 5.23
N VAL A 117 -9.85 0.20 4.26
CA VAL A 117 -9.69 0.49 2.83
C VAL A 117 -11.03 0.41 2.12
N ARG A 118 -11.14 1.01 0.94
CA ARG A 118 -12.21 0.70 -0.01
C ARG A 118 -11.62 0.15 -1.29
N ASP A 119 -11.97 -1.09 -1.57
CA ASP A 119 -11.80 -1.80 -2.83
C ASP A 119 -13.04 -1.47 -3.70
N PRO A 120 -12.93 -0.52 -4.64
CA PRO A 120 -14.11 0.07 -5.29
C PRO A 120 -14.86 -0.95 -6.14
N VAL A 121 -16.18 -1.02 -5.96
CA VAL A 121 -17.04 -1.93 -6.73
C VAL A 121 -17.13 -1.46 -8.18
N GLY A 122 -16.86 -2.37 -9.12
CA GLY A 122 -17.04 -2.14 -10.56
C GLY A 122 -15.74 -2.26 -11.33
N THR A 123 -15.67 -1.57 -12.48
CA THR A 123 -14.50 -1.60 -13.35
C THR A 123 -13.57 -0.41 -13.11
N ASN A 124 -12.27 -0.63 -13.27
CA ASN A 124 -11.25 0.40 -13.33
C ASN A 124 -11.06 0.90 -14.77
N ASN A 125 -10.01 1.69 -14.98
CA ASN A 125 -9.64 2.26 -16.28
C ASN A 125 -8.98 1.27 -17.27
N ALA A 126 -8.76 0.01 -16.93
CA ALA A 126 -8.15 -0.93 -17.86
C ALA A 126 -9.07 -1.15 -19.07
N PRO A 127 -8.57 -1.05 -20.31
CA PRO A 127 -9.39 -1.29 -21.50
C PRO A 127 -9.67 -2.78 -21.75
N TYR A 128 -9.26 -3.66 -20.83
CA TYR A 128 -9.22 -5.10 -21.01
C TYR A 128 -10.21 -5.81 -20.09
N SER A 129 -11.21 -6.47 -20.66
CA SER A 129 -12.19 -7.27 -19.92
C SER A 129 -11.86 -8.76 -19.87
N PHE A 130 -10.81 -9.21 -20.57
CA PHE A 130 -10.36 -10.59 -20.51
C PHE A 130 -9.72 -10.91 -19.15
N ALA A 131 -9.61 -12.20 -18.85
CA ALA A 131 -9.12 -12.64 -17.55
C ALA A 131 -7.62 -12.31 -17.36
N ASN A 132 -7.28 -11.81 -16.18
CA ASN A 132 -5.92 -11.49 -15.75
C ASN A 132 -4.98 -12.70 -15.96
N PRO A 133 -3.98 -12.58 -16.86
CA PRO A 133 -3.02 -13.64 -17.15
C PRO A 133 -2.27 -14.14 -15.92
N SER A 134 -1.87 -13.24 -15.02
CA SER A 134 -1.12 -13.56 -13.80
C SER A 134 -1.94 -14.45 -12.87
N LEU A 135 -3.22 -14.13 -12.68
CA LEU A 135 -4.17 -14.93 -11.88
C LEU A 135 -4.58 -16.24 -12.57
N LYS A 136 -4.63 -16.27 -13.91
CA LYS A 136 -4.95 -17.48 -14.67
C LYS A 136 -3.93 -18.60 -14.45
N GLN A 137 -2.67 -18.27 -14.19
CA GLN A 137 -1.62 -19.26 -13.87
C GLN A 137 -1.98 -20.14 -12.67
N ILE A 138 -2.76 -19.61 -11.73
CA ILE A 138 -3.21 -20.29 -10.51
C ILE A 138 -4.70 -20.64 -10.54
N GLY A 139 -5.31 -20.68 -11.74
CA GLY A 139 -6.69 -21.11 -11.94
C GLY A 139 -7.75 -20.06 -11.57
N ILE A 140 -7.37 -18.83 -11.24
CA ILE A 140 -8.31 -17.75 -10.91
C ILE A 140 -8.74 -17.04 -12.20
N THR A 141 -10.05 -16.89 -12.37
CA THR A 141 -10.64 -16.19 -13.51
C THR A 141 -11.24 -14.88 -13.03
N GLN A 142 -10.47 -13.80 -13.18
CA GLN A 142 -10.89 -12.44 -12.80
C GLN A 142 -10.54 -11.50 -13.96
N PRO A 143 -11.47 -10.65 -14.44
CA PRO A 143 -11.19 -9.70 -15.51
C PRO A 143 -10.15 -8.65 -15.07
N LEU A 144 -9.28 -8.23 -16.01
CA LEU A 144 -8.28 -7.18 -15.75
C LEU A 144 -8.90 -5.84 -15.34
N ASN A 145 -10.03 -5.50 -15.96
CA ASN A 145 -10.71 -4.25 -15.69
C ASN A 145 -11.58 -4.26 -14.43
N ALA A 146 -11.71 -5.37 -13.71
CA ALA A 146 -12.39 -5.40 -12.41
C ALA A 146 -11.52 -6.19 -11.43
N PRO A 147 -10.39 -5.62 -11.00
CA PRO A 147 -9.51 -6.25 -10.03
C PRO A 147 -10.20 -6.33 -8.67
N LEU A 148 -9.84 -7.34 -7.88
CA LEU A 148 -10.21 -7.47 -6.48
C LEU A 148 -8.96 -7.43 -5.62
N LEU A 149 -9.06 -6.80 -4.47
CA LEU A 149 -8.00 -6.84 -3.45
C LEU A 149 -7.94 -8.23 -2.81
N ASP A 150 -6.79 -8.90 -2.95
CA ASP A 150 -6.57 -10.25 -2.39
C ASP A 150 -6.22 -10.18 -0.91
N HIS A 151 -5.18 -9.39 -0.58
CA HIS A 151 -4.71 -9.23 0.80
C HIS A 151 -4.02 -7.89 1.04
N ILE A 152 -3.83 -7.60 2.34
CA ILE A 152 -3.06 -6.48 2.87
C ILE A 152 -2.05 -7.01 3.87
N ASP A 153 -0.79 -6.67 3.64
CA ASP A 153 0.31 -6.86 4.57
C ASP A 153 0.49 -5.62 5.45
N VAL A 154 0.49 -5.83 6.76
CA VAL A 154 1.06 -4.90 7.73
C VAL A 154 2.54 -5.25 7.87
N ILE A 155 3.41 -4.35 7.41
CA ILE A 155 4.86 -4.51 7.47
C ILE A 155 5.40 -3.65 8.61
N GLY A 156 6.16 -4.25 9.52
CA GLY A 156 6.78 -3.55 10.64
C GLY A 156 8.30 -3.68 10.61
N GLY A 157 9.01 -2.67 11.11
CA GLY A 157 10.47 -2.71 11.26
C GLY A 157 10.97 -1.70 12.29
N LYS A 158 12.15 -1.94 12.87
CA LYS A 158 12.79 -1.03 13.82
C LYS A 158 13.33 0.22 13.12
N VAL A 159 13.25 1.34 13.82
CA VAL A 159 13.86 2.60 13.38
C VAL A 159 15.35 2.56 13.75
N SER A 160 16.21 2.71 12.74
CA SER A 160 17.67 2.68 12.88
C SER A 160 18.26 4.01 13.38
N GLY A 161 17.48 5.08 13.35
CA GLY A 161 17.89 6.43 13.75
C GLY A 161 18.05 7.36 12.56
N TYR A 162 18.37 8.62 12.83
CA TYR A 162 18.54 9.62 11.78
C TYR A 162 19.87 9.42 11.05
N ALA A 163 19.80 9.08 9.76
CA ALA A 163 20.95 9.10 8.88
C ALA A 163 21.27 10.55 8.48
N SER A 164 22.41 11.07 8.92
CA SER A 164 22.85 12.42 8.54
C SER A 164 23.14 12.48 7.04
N PRO A 165 22.64 13.49 6.30
CA PRO A 165 22.98 13.69 4.90
C PRO A 165 24.49 13.84 4.63
N GLY A 166 25.28 14.24 5.64
CA GLY A 166 26.74 14.29 5.55
C GLY A 166 27.42 12.91 5.57
N ASN A 167 26.73 11.86 6.01
CA ASN A 167 27.22 10.48 5.95
C ASN A 167 26.56 9.75 4.78
N LEU A 168 27.14 9.90 3.59
CA LEU A 168 26.61 9.30 2.36
C LEU A 168 26.52 7.78 2.40
N ALA A 169 27.42 7.10 3.12
CA ALA A 169 27.38 5.64 3.24
C ALA A 169 26.13 5.16 4.00
N ALA A 170 25.64 5.94 4.97
CA ALA A 170 24.43 5.66 5.72
C ALA A 170 23.16 6.27 5.10
N TYR A 171 23.28 7.41 4.41
CA TYR A 171 22.15 8.16 3.85
C TYR A 171 21.80 7.74 2.42
N ALA A 172 22.80 7.44 1.60
CA ALA A 172 22.69 7.14 0.17
C ALA A 172 23.58 5.95 -0.23
N GLY A 173 23.67 4.94 0.63
CA GLY A 173 24.47 3.75 0.36
C GLY A 173 23.91 2.92 -0.80
N LEU A 174 24.79 2.16 -1.46
CA LEU A 174 24.45 1.33 -2.61
C LEU A 174 23.50 0.19 -2.24
N ILE A 175 22.80 -0.35 -3.24
CA ILE A 175 22.01 -1.59 -3.10
C ILE A 175 22.89 -2.70 -2.51
N GLY A 176 22.36 -3.42 -1.52
CA GLY A 176 23.10 -4.45 -0.78
C GLY A 176 23.88 -3.94 0.44
N SER A 177 23.95 -2.62 0.65
CA SER A 177 24.53 -2.05 1.87
C SER A 177 23.51 -2.02 3.03
N PRO A 178 23.97 -1.85 4.28
CA PRO A 178 23.08 -1.61 5.42
C PRO A 178 22.19 -0.37 5.29
N ALA A 179 22.56 0.60 4.44
CA ALA A 179 21.74 1.80 4.19
C ALA A 179 20.59 1.53 3.22
N ALA A 180 20.72 0.54 2.34
CA ALA A 180 19.70 0.18 1.35
C ALA A 180 18.69 -0.87 1.86
N SER A 181 18.85 -1.35 3.10
CA SER A 181 18.01 -2.40 3.66
C SER A 181 17.71 -2.18 5.13
N ASN A 182 16.64 -2.79 5.61
CA ASN A 182 16.34 -2.84 7.04
C ASN A 182 16.06 -4.30 7.40
N ALA A 183 17.04 -4.96 8.01
CA ALA A 183 16.97 -6.39 8.35
C ALA A 183 15.86 -6.73 9.37
N SER A 184 15.33 -5.73 10.08
CA SER A 184 14.21 -5.94 11.01
C SER A 184 12.83 -5.78 10.36
N ALA A 185 12.78 -5.38 9.08
CA ALA A 185 11.52 -5.23 8.35
C ALA A 185 10.95 -6.60 8.00
N ALA A 186 9.72 -6.86 8.44
CA ALA A 186 9.02 -8.12 8.17
C ALA A 186 7.50 -7.90 8.10
N ILE A 187 6.80 -8.83 7.47
CA ILE A 187 5.34 -8.90 7.51
C ILE A 187 4.93 -9.26 8.95
N ALA A 188 4.28 -8.33 9.64
CA ALA A 188 3.80 -8.50 11.00
C ALA A 188 2.39 -9.14 11.05
N LYS A 189 1.56 -8.85 10.04
CA LYS A 189 0.19 -9.39 9.92
C LYS A 189 -0.26 -9.35 8.47
N VAL A 190 -0.91 -10.42 8.01
CA VAL A 190 -1.64 -10.46 6.74
C VAL A 190 -3.14 -10.41 7.03
N PHE A 191 -3.86 -9.58 6.29
CA PHE A 191 -5.33 -9.53 6.25
C PHE A 191 -5.82 -9.91 4.86
N ASN A 192 -6.90 -10.66 4.79
CA ASN A 192 -7.51 -11.18 3.57
C ASN A 192 -9.02 -11.37 3.79
N SER A 193 -9.70 -11.95 2.78
CA SER A 193 -11.15 -12.22 2.80
C SER A 193 -11.65 -12.99 4.02
N ALA A 194 -10.80 -13.78 4.68
CA ALA A 194 -11.15 -14.54 5.88
C ALA A 194 -10.97 -13.76 7.20
N THR A 195 -10.25 -12.63 7.17
CA THR A 195 -9.79 -11.95 8.40
C THR A 195 -10.19 -10.48 8.50
N TRP A 196 -10.58 -9.83 7.40
CA TRP A 196 -11.24 -8.52 7.46
C TRP A 196 -12.76 -8.65 7.48
N THR A 197 -13.42 -7.58 7.91
CA THR A 197 -14.87 -7.41 7.73
C THR A 197 -15.12 -6.66 6.43
N ALA A 198 -15.80 -7.31 5.48
CA ALA A 198 -16.20 -6.69 4.22
C ALA A 198 -17.60 -6.05 4.33
N LEU A 199 -17.77 -4.86 3.76
CA LEU A 199 -19.04 -4.17 3.59
C LEU A 199 -19.46 -4.16 2.11
N ALA A 200 -20.76 -3.95 1.87
CA ALA A 200 -21.37 -4.01 0.54
C ALA A 200 -20.85 -2.93 -0.43
N ASP A 201 -20.34 -1.80 0.09
CA ASP A 201 -19.81 -0.69 -0.70
C ASP A 201 -18.33 -0.89 -1.13
N GLY A 202 -17.77 -2.08 -0.90
CA GLY A 202 -16.37 -2.37 -1.16
C GLY A 202 -15.43 -2.08 0.03
N THR A 203 -15.93 -1.48 1.12
CA THR A 203 -15.11 -1.20 2.30
C THR A 203 -14.65 -2.50 2.96
N ARG A 204 -13.37 -2.56 3.36
CA ARG A 204 -12.78 -3.61 4.20
C ARG A 204 -12.23 -3.00 5.47
N LYS A 205 -12.58 -3.56 6.62
CA LYS A 205 -12.13 -3.11 7.95
C LYS A 205 -11.40 -4.22 8.68
N MET A 206 -10.28 -3.88 9.30
CA MET A 206 -9.48 -4.81 10.07
C MET A 206 -8.72 -4.09 11.17
N THR A 207 -8.42 -4.82 12.24
CA THR A 207 -7.70 -4.30 13.40
C THR A 207 -6.72 -5.36 13.92
N TYR A 208 -5.53 -4.91 14.32
CA TYR A 208 -4.46 -5.72 14.88
C TYR A 208 -3.82 -5.00 16.08
N ARG A 209 -3.23 -5.75 17.01
CA ARG A 209 -2.53 -5.20 18.17
C ARG A 209 -1.06 -5.56 18.15
N ILE A 210 -0.22 -4.57 18.43
CA ILE A 210 1.19 -4.77 18.70
C ILE A 210 1.36 -4.74 20.23
N PRO A 211 1.65 -5.90 20.86
CA PRO A 211 1.82 -5.96 22.30
C PRO A 211 3.19 -5.44 22.73
N ALA A 212 3.24 -4.86 23.94
CA ALA A 212 4.47 -4.62 24.72
C ALA A 212 5.64 -4.03 23.93
N ILE A 213 5.44 -2.88 23.29
CA ILE A 213 6.46 -2.24 22.46
C ILE A 213 7.62 -1.72 23.31
N SER A 214 8.85 -2.09 22.98
CA SER A 214 10.06 -1.72 23.74
C SER A 214 11.12 -0.96 22.94
N ALA A 215 10.98 -0.90 21.62
CA ALA A 215 11.90 -0.21 20.74
C ALA A 215 11.13 0.56 19.66
N SER A 216 11.63 1.74 19.31
CA SER A 216 11.05 2.56 18.24
C SER A 216 11.00 1.80 16.92
N GLN A 217 9.88 1.91 16.23
CA GLN A 217 9.58 1.12 15.04
C GLN A 217 8.60 1.88 14.15
N TYR A 218 8.35 1.35 12.96
CA TYR A 218 7.31 1.83 12.06
C TYR A 218 6.39 0.68 11.67
N VAL A 219 5.20 1.03 11.23
CA VAL A 219 4.29 0.13 10.52
C VAL A 219 3.85 0.78 9.22
N ARG A 220 3.85 0.03 8.12
CA ARG A 220 3.36 0.47 6.80
C ARG A 220 2.50 -0.62 6.19
N LEU A 221 1.74 -0.26 5.17
CA LEU A 221 0.88 -1.19 4.46
C LEU A 221 1.39 -1.41 3.04
N ARG A 222 1.20 -2.64 2.59
CA ARG A 222 1.23 -3.05 1.19
C ARG A 222 0.02 -3.92 0.94
N GLY A 223 -0.61 -3.82 -0.22
CA GLY A 223 -1.61 -4.81 -0.63
C GLY A 223 -1.59 -5.00 -2.14
N THR A 224 -2.19 -6.10 -2.59
CA THR A 224 -2.16 -6.52 -4.00
C THR A 224 -3.42 -7.29 -4.38
N ASN A 225 -3.69 -7.37 -5.69
CA ASN A 225 -4.67 -8.28 -6.27
C ASN A 225 -4.15 -9.72 -6.45
N LEU A 226 -2.86 -9.96 -6.19
CA LEU A 226 -2.20 -11.25 -6.43
C LEU A 226 -2.06 -12.05 -5.12
N PRO A 227 -2.54 -13.31 -5.10
CA PRO A 227 -2.25 -14.24 -4.01
C PRO A 227 -0.75 -14.46 -3.83
N ALA A 228 -0.36 -14.90 -2.63
CA ALA A 228 0.99 -15.40 -2.39
C ALA A 228 1.30 -16.61 -3.28
N ALA A 229 2.58 -16.78 -3.63
CA ALA A 229 3.09 -17.80 -4.54
C ALA A 229 2.48 -17.75 -5.96
N THR A 230 2.07 -16.58 -6.43
CA THR A 230 1.67 -16.39 -7.83
C THR A 230 2.94 -16.44 -8.71
N PRO A 231 3.06 -17.42 -9.63
CA PRO A 231 4.30 -17.63 -10.38
C PRO A 231 4.76 -16.36 -11.11
N PHE A 232 6.05 -16.05 -10.94
CA PHE A 232 6.75 -14.88 -11.48
C PHE A 232 6.32 -13.52 -10.94
N GLU A 233 5.32 -13.45 -10.06
CA GLU A 233 4.81 -12.20 -9.51
C GLU A 233 5.05 -12.08 -8.00
N THR A 234 4.73 -13.12 -7.22
CA THR A 234 4.86 -13.10 -5.76
C THR A 234 5.59 -14.34 -5.23
N ASP A 235 6.37 -14.16 -4.18
CA ASP A 235 7.00 -15.26 -3.46
C ASP A 235 6.01 -15.99 -2.53
N ALA A 236 6.46 -17.05 -1.86
CA ALA A 236 5.64 -17.85 -0.95
C ALA A 236 5.08 -17.07 0.26
N SER A 237 5.65 -15.90 0.56
CA SER A 237 5.18 -15.00 1.61
C SER A 237 4.34 -13.83 1.09
N GLY A 238 4.06 -13.77 -0.22
CA GLY A 238 3.31 -12.68 -0.85
C GLY A 238 4.13 -11.43 -1.16
N SER A 239 5.47 -11.49 -1.05
CA SER A 239 6.31 -10.36 -1.46
C SER A 239 6.50 -10.32 -2.97
N PRO A 240 6.58 -9.13 -3.59
CA PRO A 240 6.74 -9.00 -5.03
C PRO A 240 8.10 -9.57 -5.46
N LEU A 241 8.09 -10.27 -6.57
CA LEU A 241 9.29 -10.69 -7.29
C LEU A 241 9.75 -9.57 -8.22
N LEU A 242 10.98 -9.69 -8.73
CA LEU A 242 11.52 -8.73 -9.69
C LEU A 242 10.92 -8.96 -11.08
N ASP A 243 10.40 -7.92 -11.72
CA ASP A 243 9.80 -7.95 -13.05
C ASP A 243 10.75 -8.48 -14.14
N PHE A 244 12.07 -8.34 -13.96
CA PHE A 244 13.05 -8.89 -14.91
C PHE A 244 12.96 -10.41 -15.05
N GLY A 245 12.43 -11.10 -14.03
CA GLY A 245 12.20 -12.55 -14.03
C GLY A 245 10.90 -12.98 -14.72
N SER A 246 9.93 -12.08 -14.93
CA SER A 246 8.61 -12.39 -15.47
C SER A 246 8.49 -12.19 -16.99
N GLN A 247 9.44 -11.47 -17.61
CA GLN A 247 9.43 -11.19 -19.04
C GLN A 247 9.40 -12.48 -19.88
N GLY A 248 8.35 -12.65 -20.69
CA GLY A 248 8.17 -13.82 -21.54
C GLY A 248 7.87 -15.11 -20.77
N LYS A 249 7.37 -15.03 -19.53
CA LYS A 249 7.03 -16.19 -18.70
C LYS A 249 5.53 -16.38 -18.45
N ILE A 250 4.75 -15.30 -18.47
CA ILE A 250 3.30 -15.33 -18.19
C ILE A 250 2.53 -15.29 -19.51
N PRO A 251 2.01 -16.43 -20.03
CA PRO A 251 1.32 -16.45 -21.31
C PRO A 251 -0.07 -15.79 -21.22
N CYS A 252 -0.45 -15.05 -22.26
CA CYS A 252 -1.80 -14.55 -22.47
C CYS A 252 -2.46 -15.38 -23.58
N LEU A 253 -3.35 -16.30 -23.18
CA LEU A 253 -3.98 -17.26 -24.09
C LEU A 253 -5.40 -16.87 -24.51
N ASP A 254 -5.90 -15.74 -24.03
CA ASP A 254 -7.22 -15.24 -24.41
C ASP A 254 -7.21 -14.71 -25.86
N ALA A 255 -8.29 -14.94 -26.60
CA ALA A 255 -8.41 -14.44 -27.97
C ALA A 255 -8.41 -12.90 -28.03
N LEU A 256 -8.80 -12.23 -26.93
CA LEU A 256 -8.82 -10.78 -26.78
C LEU A 256 -7.48 -10.20 -26.33
N CYS A 257 -6.44 -11.01 -26.11
CA CYS A 257 -5.11 -10.51 -25.78
C CYS A 257 -4.62 -9.54 -26.88
N PRO A 258 -4.22 -8.30 -26.54
CA PRO A 258 -3.87 -7.27 -27.53
C PRO A 258 -2.77 -7.68 -28.51
N ALA A 259 -2.76 -7.06 -29.69
CA ALA A 259 -1.80 -7.36 -30.74
C ALA A 259 -0.38 -6.83 -30.45
N HIS A 260 -0.27 -5.77 -29.64
CA HIS A 260 1.01 -5.12 -29.31
C HIS A 260 1.82 -5.83 -28.21
N MET A 261 1.27 -6.89 -27.61
CA MET A 261 1.99 -7.68 -26.61
C MET A 261 3.22 -8.36 -27.20
N THR A 262 4.24 -8.61 -26.37
CA THR A 262 5.42 -9.38 -26.77
C THR A 262 5.02 -10.80 -27.20
N VAL A 263 5.47 -11.21 -28.39
CA VAL A 263 5.24 -12.55 -28.93
C VAL A 263 6.54 -13.34 -28.97
N VAL A 264 6.54 -14.54 -28.37
CA VAL A 264 7.67 -15.48 -28.45
C VAL A 264 7.13 -16.80 -28.99
N SER A 265 7.70 -17.26 -30.11
CA SER A 265 7.30 -18.52 -30.77
C SER A 265 5.78 -18.63 -31.04
N GLY A 266 5.15 -17.51 -31.43
CA GLY A 266 3.72 -17.44 -31.74
C GLY A 266 2.79 -17.30 -30.53
N VAL A 267 3.32 -17.26 -29.31
CA VAL A 267 2.54 -17.08 -28.08
C VAL A 267 2.71 -15.66 -27.56
N LYS A 268 1.59 -14.99 -27.22
CA LYS A 268 1.58 -13.68 -26.56
C LYS A 268 1.87 -13.84 -25.07
N PHE A 269 2.69 -12.95 -24.51
CA PHE A 269 3.02 -12.93 -23.08
C PHE A 269 2.59 -11.61 -22.45
N ALA A 270 2.13 -11.65 -21.21
CA ALA A 270 1.82 -10.47 -20.41
C ALA A 270 3.03 -9.52 -20.44
N SER A 271 2.83 -8.35 -21.01
CA SER A 271 3.87 -7.35 -21.28
C SER A 271 3.23 -5.98 -21.41
N LEU A 272 4.02 -4.91 -21.28
CA LEU A 272 3.57 -3.53 -21.45
C LEU A 272 2.39 -3.22 -20.51
N ASP A 273 1.36 -2.53 -21.00
CA ASP A 273 0.16 -2.21 -20.24
C ASP A 273 -0.57 -3.43 -19.67
N VAL A 274 -0.64 -4.57 -20.40
CA VAL A 274 -1.28 -5.79 -19.88
C VAL A 274 -0.56 -6.32 -18.64
N ALA A 275 0.77 -6.26 -18.60
CA ALA A 275 1.52 -6.66 -17.40
C ALA A 275 1.20 -5.73 -16.23
N ALA A 276 1.22 -4.42 -16.46
CA ALA A 276 0.87 -3.44 -15.44
C ALA A 276 -0.55 -3.63 -14.90
N TRP A 277 -1.56 -3.84 -15.75
CA TRP A 277 -2.92 -4.11 -15.29
C TRP A 277 -3.11 -5.47 -14.60
N SER A 278 -2.17 -6.41 -14.81
CA SER A 278 -2.23 -7.74 -14.19
C SER A 278 -1.69 -7.75 -12.77
N ASP A 279 -0.68 -6.92 -12.51
CA ASP A 279 0.03 -6.84 -11.24
C ASP A 279 -0.17 -5.48 -10.55
N LEU A 280 -1.18 -5.41 -9.69
CA LEU A 280 -1.59 -4.18 -9.02
C LEU A 280 -1.16 -4.19 -7.56
N TRP A 281 -0.59 -3.08 -7.13
CA TRP A 281 -0.20 -2.87 -5.75
C TRP A 281 -0.74 -1.55 -5.21
N PHE A 282 -0.88 -1.47 -3.89
CA PHE A 282 -0.92 -0.21 -3.17
C PHE A 282 0.11 -0.21 -2.05
N TYR A 283 0.61 0.98 -1.72
CA TYR A 283 1.58 1.19 -0.66
C TYR A 283 1.19 2.40 0.16
N SER A 284 1.27 2.28 1.48
CA SER A 284 1.07 3.42 2.38
C SER A 284 2.41 3.95 2.88
N ASN A 285 2.45 5.25 3.15
CA ASN A 285 3.50 5.77 4.03
C ASN A 285 3.40 5.14 5.43
N PRO A 286 4.51 5.07 6.16
CA PRO A 286 4.53 4.49 7.49
C PRO A 286 3.83 5.37 8.53
N ILE A 287 3.34 4.73 9.59
CA ILE A 287 3.11 5.35 10.90
C ILE A 287 4.30 4.98 11.78
N PHE A 288 4.92 5.96 12.40
CA PHE A 288 6.05 5.72 13.30
C PHE A 288 5.56 5.59 14.74
N VAL A 289 6.24 4.75 15.52
CA VAL A 289 6.06 4.65 16.96
C VAL A 289 7.41 4.92 17.61
N GLU A 290 7.51 6.03 18.33
CA GLU A 290 8.69 6.42 19.09
C GLU A 290 8.53 5.98 20.54
N VAL A 291 9.39 5.09 21.00
CA VAL A 291 9.39 4.65 22.40
C VAL A 291 10.30 5.58 23.20
N GLN A 292 9.78 6.16 24.28
CA GLN A 292 10.54 7.04 25.18
C GLN A 292 11.78 6.31 25.71
N GLY A 293 12.94 6.95 25.60
CA GLY A 293 14.24 6.36 25.96
C GLY A 293 14.81 5.39 24.92
N SER A 294 14.17 5.21 23.77
CA SER A 294 14.66 4.44 22.62
C SER A 294 15.11 5.38 21.48
N THR A 295 15.34 4.83 20.28
CA THR A 295 15.75 5.58 19.10
C THR A 295 14.73 6.67 18.76
N VAL A 296 15.19 7.91 18.60
CA VAL A 296 14.32 9.04 18.24
C VAL A 296 13.86 8.94 16.79
N VAL A 297 12.58 9.22 16.55
CA VAL A 297 12.01 9.37 15.21
C VAL A 297 12.09 10.86 14.84
N ALA A 298 13.10 11.21 14.05
CA ALA A 298 13.37 12.58 13.62
C ALA A 298 12.64 12.93 12.32
N GLY A 299 12.29 14.22 12.14
CA GLY A 299 11.73 14.74 10.89
C GLY A 299 10.25 14.38 10.63
N VAL A 300 9.57 13.80 11.63
CA VAL A 300 8.17 13.38 11.55
C VAL A 300 7.38 14.13 12.63
N LYS A 301 6.18 14.60 12.27
CA LYS A 301 5.27 15.31 13.19
C LYS A 301 4.66 14.37 14.22
#